data_AF-A0A9C9ELZ2-F1
#
_entry.id   AF-A0A9C9ELZ2-F1
#
_cell.length_a   1.000
_cell.length_b   1.000
_cell.length_c   1.000
_cell.angle_alpha   90.00
_cell.angle_beta   90.00
_cell.angle_gamma   90.00
#
_symmetry.space_group_name_H-M   'P 1'
#
loop_
_entity.id
_entity.type
_entity.pdbx_description
1 polymer ?
#
loop_
_entity_poly.entity_id
_entity_poly.type
_entity_poly.pdbx_seq_one_letter_code
_entity_poly.pdbx_strand_id
1 'polypeptide(L)' 'MIDKETQRQILANMDAAAEQAKEDFKKLPEETRRLAAAWIKKWYLKAGYRRLGRFLVAYAKETEKKEKERS' A
#
# COMPACT_ATOMS: atom_id res chain seq x y z
N MET A 1 0.01 6.77 -28.52
CA MET A 1 -0.55 5.51 -27.99
C MET A 1 0.60 4.72 -27.41
N ILE A 2 0.50 4.24 -26.16
CA ILE A 2 1.49 3.31 -25.61
C ILE A 2 1.35 2.00 -26.39
N ASP A 3 2.46 1.46 -26.90
CA ASP A 3 2.43 0.21 -27.64
C ASP A 3 2.15 -0.98 -26.70
N LYS A 4 1.70 -2.11 -27.27
CA LYS A 4 1.28 -3.27 -26.51
C LYS A 4 2.41 -3.89 -25.66
N GLU A 5 3.66 -3.76 -26.09
CA GLU A 5 4.81 -4.31 -25.37
C GLU A 5 5.14 -3.46 -24.14
N THR A 6 5.14 -2.14 -24.29
CA THR A 6 5.27 -1.22 -23.16
C THR A 6 4.15 -1.43 -22.14
N GLN A 7 2.90 -1.64 -22.58
CA GLN A 7 1.78 -1.93 -21.67
C GLN A 7 1.98 -3.25 -20.90
N ARG A 8 2.46 -4.31 -21.56
CA ARG A 8 2.78 -5.59 -20.91
C ARG A 8 3.87 -5.45 -19.87
N GLN A 9 4.95 -4.73 -20.20
CA GLN A 9 6.04 -4.50 -19.26
C GLN A 9 5.58 -3.73 -18.03
N ILE A 10 4.71 -2.72 -18.20
CA ILE A 10 4.13 -1.98 -17.07
C ILE A 10 3.33 -2.92 -16.17
N LEU A 11 2.46 -3.76 -16.73
CA LEU A 11 1.67 -4.71 -15.94
C LEU A 11 2.55 -5.72 -15.20
N ALA A 12 3.57 -6.27 -15.87
CA ALA A 12 4.52 -7.19 -15.24
C ALA A 12 5.27 -6.53 -14.07
N ASN A 13 5.68 -5.27 -14.23
CA ASN A 13 6.33 -4.52 -13.16
C ASN A 13 5.39 -4.27 -11.97
N MET A 14 4.11 -4.00 -12.24
CA MET A 14 3.09 -3.84 -11.19
C MET A 14 2.85 -5.14 -10.43
N ASP A 15 2.79 -6.28 -11.12
CA ASP A 15 2.62 -7.59 -10.50
C ASP A 15 3.84 -7.96 -9.63
N ALA A 16 5.06 -7.70 -10.13
CA ALA A 16 6.28 -7.89 -9.36
C ALA A 16 6.29 -7.04 -8.08
N ALA A 17 5.88 -5.78 -8.17
CA ALA A 17 5.76 -4.89 -7.01
C ALA A 17 4.70 -5.40 -6.01
N ALA A 18 3.59 -5.97 -6.49
CA ALA A 18 2.54 -6.54 -5.64
C ALA A 18 3.04 -7.78 -4.87
N GLU A 19 3.78 -8.68 -5.52
CA GLU A 19 4.40 -9.82 -4.84
C GLU A 19 5.46 -9.38 -3.83
N GLN A 20 6.28 -8.38 -4.17
CA GLN A 20 7.26 -7.84 -3.22
C GLN A 20 6.57 -7.21 -1.99
N ALA A 21 5.48 -6.45 -2.19
CA ALA A 21 4.70 -5.88 -1.10
C ALA A 21 4.07 -6.95 -0.20
N LYS A 22 3.65 -8.09 -0.77
CA LYS A 22 3.12 -9.23 -0.03
C LYS A 22 4.20 -9.92 0.81
N GLU A 23 5.41 -10.09 0.29
CA GLU A 23 6.52 -10.62 1.08
C GLU A 23 6.96 -9.65 2.18
N ASP A 24 6.99 -8.35 1.89
CA ASP A 24 7.30 -7.32 2.90
C ASP A 24 6.25 -7.29 4.02
N PHE A 25 4.97 -7.41 3.65
CA PHE A 25 3.87 -7.51 4.61
C PHE A 25 4.08 -8.65 5.60
N LYS A 26 4.61 -9.81 5.18
CA LYS A 26 4.88 -10.96 6.07
C LYS A 26 5.96 -10.69 7.10
N LYS A 27 6.88 -9.74 6.84
CA LYS A 27 7.96 -9.37 7.76
C LYS A 27 7.46 -8.47 8.90
N LEU A 28 6.28 -7.86 8.75
CA LEU A 28 5.68 -7.06 9.81
C LEU A 28 5.33 -7.95 11.04
N PRO A 29 5.42 -7.40 12.26
CA PRO A 29 4.97 -8.10 13.46
C PRO A 29 3.55 -8.64 13.31
N GLU A 30 3.27 -9.81 13.89
CA GLU A 30 1.98 -10.48 13.71
C GLU A 30 0.79 -9.60 14.13
N GLU A 31 0.92 -8.90 15.25
CA GLU A 31 -0.10 -7.97 15.73
C GLU A 31 -0.37 -6.84 14.72
N THR A 32 0.69 -6.25 14.16
CA THR A 32 0.59 -5.21 13.13
C THR A 32 -0.12 -5.74 11.88
N ARG A 33 0.23 -6.95 11.42
CA ARG A 33 -0.45 -7.60 10.29
C ARG A 33 -1.93 -7.81 10.56
N ARG A 34 -2.28 -8.33 11.75
CA ARG A 34 -3.67 -8.58 12.14
C ARG A 34 -4.48 -7.27 12.18
N LEU A 35 -3.94 -6.22 12.78
CA LEU A 35 -4.60 -4.91 12.85
C LEU A 35 -4.80 -4.30 11.46
N ALA A 36 -3.77 -4.31 10.61
CA ALA A 36 -3.84 -3.80 9.24
C ALA A 36 -4.87 -4.58 8.42
N ALA A 37 -4.83 -5.92 8.46
CA ALA A 37 -5.76 -6.78 7.73
C ALA A 37 -7.21 -6.59 8.21
N ALA A 38 -7.43 -6.50 9.52
CA ALA A 38 -8.76 -6.27 10.09
C ALA A 38 -9.33 -4.92 9.67
N TRP A 39 -8.52 -3.86 9.72
CA TRP A 39 -8.94 -2.52 9.31
C TRP A 39 -9.28 -2.48 7.81
N ILE A 40 -8.41 -3.01 6.94
CA ILE A 40 -8.68 -3.07 5.49
C ILE A 40 -9.94 -3.88 5.23
N LYS A 41 -10.06 -5.11 5.77
CA LYS A 41 -11.23 -5.98 5.57
C LYS A 41 -12.55 -5.29 5.94
N LYS A 42 -12.56 -4.54 7.06
CA LYS A 42 -13.76 -3.81 7.54
C LYS A 42 -14.23 -2.74 6.56
N TRP A 43 -13.31 -2.06 5.88
CA TRP A 43 -13.63 -0.88 5.06
C TRP A 43 -13.52 -1.13 3.56
N TYR A 44 -12.88 -2.21 3.12
CA TYR A 44 -12.61 -2.48 1.71
C TYR A 44 -13.88 -2.45 0.87
N LEU A 45 -14.96 -3.11 1.32
CA LEU A 45 -16.25 -3.13 0.61
C LEU A 45 -17.11 -1.87 0.82
N LYS A 46 -16.78 -1.04 1.81
CA LYS A 46 -17.54 0.17 2.15
C LYS A 46 -17.00 1.41 1.47
N ALA A 47 -15.68 1.59 1.53
CA ALA A 47 -14.98 2.76 1.02
C ALA A 47 -14.16 2.46 -0.26
N GLY A 48 -13.82 1.19 -0.53
CA GLY A 48 -13.00 0.82 -1.68
C GLY A 48 -11.51 1.08 -1.48
N TYR A 49 -10.68 0.22 -2.07
CA TYR A 49 -9.22 0.20 -1.88
C TYR A 49 -8.52 1.52 -2.20
N ARG A 50 -8.94 2.24 -3.26
CA ARG A 50 -8.32 3.50 -3.69
C ARG A 50 -8.45 4.61 -2.65
N ARG A 51 -9.58 4.69 -1.95
CA ARG A 51 -9.79 5.68 -0.88
C ARG A 51 -8.97 5.34 0.36
N LEU A 52 -8.95 4.05 0.73
CA LEU A 52 -8.15 3.57 1.86
C LEU A 52 -6.65 3.79 1.65
N GLY A 53 -6.13 3.51 0.46
CA GLY A 53 -4.73 3.76 0.12
C GLY A 53 -4.34 5.24 0.24
N ARG A 54 -5.22 6.16 -0.22
CA ARG A 54 -4.99 7.61 -0.06
C ARG A 54 -4.91 8.03 1.40
N PHE A 55 -5.77 7.49 2.26
CA PHE A 55 -5.74 7.76 3.70
C PHE A 55 -4.41 7.35 4.34
N LEU A 56 -3.95 6.13 4.06
CA LEU A 56 -2.70 5.62 4.63
C LEU A 56 -1.49 6.42 4.16
N VAL A 57 -1.44 6.80 2.87
CA VAL A 57 -0.35 7.64 2.34
C VAL A 57 -0.36 9.04 2.95
N ALA A 58 -1.53 9.64 3.14
CA ALA A 58 -1.63 10.95 3.78
C ALA A 58 -1.14 10.89 5.23
N TYR A 59 -1.56 9.88 5.97
CA TYR A 59 -1.11 9.64 7.35
C TYR A 59 0.41 9.42 7.44
N ALA A 60 0.99 8.64 6.54
CA ALA A 60 2.44 8.42 6.49
C ALA A 60 3.20 9.75 6.29
N LYS A 61 2.77 10.58 5.33
CA LYS A 61 3.38 11.90 5.07
C LYS A 61 3.30 12.83 6.26
N GLU A 62 2.17 12.84 6.96
CA GLU A 62 2.01 13.66 8.17
C GLU A 62 2.93 13.19 9.31
N THR A 63 3.10 11.88 9.45
CA THR A 63 4.00 11.27 10.45
C THR A 63 5.46 11.62 10.16
N GLU A 64 5.90 11.42 8.91
CA GLU A 64 7.26 11.77 8.47
C GLU A 64 7.58 13.26 8.67
N LYS A 65 6.60 14.14 8.42
CA LYS A 65 6.76 15.57 8.66
C LYS A 65 6.95 15.87 10.15
N LYS A 66 6.11 15.29 11.01
CA LYS A 66 6.20 15.47 12.48
C LYS A 66 7.52 14.93 13.04
N GLU A 67 8.05 13.85 12.49
CA GLU A 67 9.35 13.29 12.90
C GLU A 67 10.51 14.21 12.53
N LYS A 68 10.48 14.81 11.33
CA LYS A 68 11.48 15.79 10.89
C LYS A 68 11.46 17.07 11.71
N GLU A 69 10.31 17.52 12.17
CA GLU A 69 10.18 18.72 13.02
C GLU A 69 10.64 18.48 14.47
N ARG A 70 10.77 17.20 14.87
CA ARG A 70 11.22 16.78 16.21
C ARG A 70 12.70 16.36 16.28
N SER A 71 13.36 16.24 15.12
CA SER A 71 14.77 15.85 14.97
C SER A 71 15.63 17.08 14.75
#